data_AF-A0A847FGZ1-F1
#
_entry.id   AF-A0A847FGZ1-F1
#
_cell.length_a   1.000
_cell.length_b   1.000
_cell.length_c   1.000
_cell.angle_alpha   90.00
_cell.angle_beta   90.00
_cell.angle_gamma   90.00
#
_symmetry.space_group_name_H-M   'P 1'
#
loop_
_entity.id
_entity.type
_entity.pdbx_description
1 polymer ?
#
loop_
_entity_poly.entity_id
_entity_poly.type
_entity_poly.pdbx_seq_one_letter_code
_entity_poly.pdbx_strand_id
1 'polypeptide(L)'
;MEPVQFRAAWQQAAGRLGCPAGQAEQRMLAQQPFEQGTMIWDSGPRRIYVLLSSGTWQAFDDTWVDGQDLTYDPALPPPPRQPQRGFGKVWREQMGGAQAAIGWATENERSVDGWVQRFNGGLLVWTDAPLGGAGGTAHLLYDDGTWQAVGADRP
;
A
#
# COMPACT_ATOMS: atom_id res chain seq x y z
N MET A 1 -25.59 -4.88 -1.46
CA MET A 1 -24.94 -4.26 -0.28
C MET A 1 -24.27 -2.99 -0.76
N GLU A 2 -24.80 -1.81 -0.41
CA GLU A 2 -24.12 -0.55 -0.70
C GLU A 2 -22.80 -0.47 0.10
N PRO A 3 -21.73 0.13 -0.46
CA PRO A 3 -20.55 0.48 0.31
C PRO A 3 -20.89 1.68 1.20
N VAL A 4 -21.67 1.45 2.27
CA VAL A 4 -22.15 2.51 3.17
C VAL A 4 -20.98 3.28 3.78
N GLN A 5 -19.88 2.58 4.09
CA GLN A 5 -18.72 3.12 4.80
C GLN A 5 -17.77 3.96 3.93
N PHE A 6 -17.68 3.68 2.62
CA PHE A 6 -16.77 4.38 1.70
C PHE A 6 -17.51 5.16 0.61
N ARG A 7 -18.78 5.50 0.83
CA ARG A 7 -19.64 6.01 -0.24
C ARG A 7 -19.05 7.20 -0.99
N ALA A 8 -18.42 8.16 -0.31
CA ALA A 8 -17.82 9.33 -0.94
C ALA A 8 -16.62 8.97 -1.84
N ALA A 9 -15.71 8.11 -1.36
CA ALA A 9 -14.58 7.63 -2.13
C ALA A 9 -15.03 6.73 -3.30
N TRP A 10 -16.01 5.85 -3.05
CA TRP A 10 -16.58 4.99 -4.08
C TRP A 10 -17.30 5.81 -5.15
N GLN A 11 -18.06 6.85 -4.82
CA GLN A 11 -18.71 7.71 -5.83
C GLN A 11 -17.73 8.34 -6.84
N GLN A 12 -16.49 8.60 -6.42
CA GLN A 12 -15.45 9.13 -7.30
C GLN A 12 -14.80 8.06 -8.19
N ALA A 13 -14.99 6.77 -7.88
CA ALA A 13 -14.26 5.65 -8.48
C ALA A 13 -15.14 4.46 -8.93
N ALA A 14 -16.45 4.55 -8.71
CA ALA A 14 -17.42 3.45 -8.79
C ALA A 14 -17.44 2.77 -10.16
N GLY A 15 -17.26 3.56 -11.22
CA GLY A 15 -17.27 3.05 -12.59
C GLY A 15 -16.14 2.06 -12.89
N ARG A 16 -15.03 2.11 -12.13
CA ARG A 16 -13.86 1.25 -12.33
C ARG A 16 -13.76 0.13 -11.28
N LEU A 17 -14.06 0.43 -10.01
CA LEU A 17 -14.10 -0.60 -8.96
C LEU A 17 -15.29 -1.55 -9.13
N GLY A 18 -16.41 -1.07 -9.67
CA GLY A 18 -17.64 -1.86 -9.78
C GLY A 18 -18.31 -2.08 -8.42
N CYS A 19 -19.01 -3.22 -8.30
CA CYS A 19 -19.76 -3.56 -7.10
C CYS A 19 -18.85 -4.13 -5.99
N PRO A 20 -19.18 -3.89 -4.70
CA PRO A 20 -18.53 -4.57 -3.60
C PRO A 20 -18.65 -6.09 -3.71
N ALA A 21 -17.52 -6.79 -3.60
CA ALA A 21 -17.43 -8.25 -3.59
C ALA A 21 -17.43 -8.82 -2.16
N GLY A 22 -17.40 -7.96 -1.15
CA GLY A 22 -17.42 -8.32 0.27
C GLY A 22 -17.64 -7.11 1.16
N GLN A 23 -17.71 -7.35 2.47
CA GLN A 23 -17.73 -6.28 3.47
C GLN A 23 -16.34 -5.65 3.61
N ALA A 24 -16.28 -4.42 4.09
CA ALA A 24 -15.02 -3.83 4.51
C ALA A 24 -14.57 -4.52 5.80
N GLU A 25 -13.31 -4.92 5.85
CA GLU A 25 -12.73 -5.61 6.98
C GLU A 25 -11.65 -4.75 7.61
N GLN A 26 -11.69 -4.59 8.93
CA GLN A 26 -10.59 -3.95 9.64
C GLN A 26 -9.33 -4.83 9.49
N ARG A 27 -8.21 -4.19 9.19
CA ARG A 27 -6.92 -4.84 8.97
C ARG A 27 -5.83 -4.14 9.73
N MET A 28 -4.86 -4.92 10.19
CA MET A 28 -3.59 -4.36 10.63
C MET A 28 -2.77 -4.10 9.38
N LEU A 29 -2.52 -2.83 9.11
CA LEU A 29 -1.72 -2.41 7.97
C LEU A 29 -0.40 -1.79 8.46
N ALA A 30 0.61 -1.83 7.61
CA ALA A 30 1.81 -1.03 7.77
C ALA A 30 2.07 -0.25 6.48
N GLN A 31 2.62 0.94 6.61
CA GLN A 31 2.88 1.83 5.48
C GLN A 31 4.29 2.40 5.58
N GLN A 32 4.96 2.52 4.44
CA GLN A 32 6.23 3.23 4.32
C GLN A 32 6.23 4.10 3.06
N PRO A 33 6.48 5.41 3.17
CA PRO A 33 6.64 6.29 2.03
C PRO A 33 8.04 6.15 1.40
N PHE A 34 8.08 6.33 0.09
CA PHE A 34 9.27 6.28 -0.75
C PHE A 34 9.34 7.53 -1.64
N GLU A 35 10.49 7.76 -2.26
CA GLU A 35 10.72 8.93 -3.15
C GLU A 35 9.69 9.01 -4.28
N GLN A 36 9.30 7.88 -4.87
CA GLN A 36 8.40 7.79 -6.01
C GLN A 36 7.22 6.84 -5.75
N GLY A 37 6.76 6.79 -4.50
CA GLY A 37 5.59 5.99 -4.18
C GLY A 37 5.43 5.67 -2.69
N THR A 38 4.73 4.59 -2.43
CA THR A 38 4.49 4.08 -1.07
C THR A 38 4.30 2.59 -1.13
N MET A 39 4.75 1.88 -0.10
CA MET A 39 4.39 0.50 0.14
C MET A 39 3.38 0.39 1.27
N ILE A 40 2.40 -0.50 1.11
CA ILE A 40 1.41 -0.83 2.13
C ILE A 40 1.43 -2.34 2.33
N TRP A 41 1.67 -2.80 3.55
CA TRP A 41 1.56 -4.19 3.94
C TRP A 41 0.18 -4.46 4.55
N ASP A 42 -0.43 -5.57 4.15
CA ASP A 42 -1.72 -6.05 4.65
C ASP A 42 -1.56 -7.39 5.36
N SER A 43 -1.86 -7.42 6.65
CA SER A 43 -1.72 -8.60 7.50
C SER A 43 -2.66 -9.75 7.12
N GLY A 44 -3.79 -9.46 6.46
CA GLY A 44 -4.80 -10.46 6.11
C GLY A 44 -4.27 -11.52 5.13
N PRO A 45 -3.96 -11.15 3.88
CA PRO A 45 -3.33 -12.02 2.89
C PRO A 45 -1.79 -12.05 3.02
N ARG A 46 -1.21 -11.26 3.93
CA ARG A 46 0.24 -11.08 4.07
C ARG A 46 0.90 -10.64 2.76
N ARG A 47 0.40 -9.53 2.21
CA ARG A 47 0.87 -8.94 0.95
C ARG A 47 1.37 -7.52 1.12
N ILE A 48 2.32 -7.16 0.27
CA ILE A 48 2.87 -5.81 0.11
C ILE A 48 2.36 -5.26 -1.21
N TYR A 49 1.56 -4.19 -1.13
CA TYR A 49 1.15 -3.39 -2.28
C TYR A 49 2.16 -2.28 -2.49
N VAL A 50 2.70 -2.19 -3.70
CA VAL A 50 3.62 -1.14 -4.13
C VAL A 50 2.87 -0.16 -5.02
N LEU A 51 2.68 1.07 -4.54
CA LEU A 51 1.93 2.12 -5.22
C LEU A 51 2.92 3.16 -5.76
N LEU A 52 3.16 3.14 -7.08
CA LEU A 52 4.10 4.07 -7.72
C LEU A 52 3.43 5.42 -8.03
N SER A 53 4.17 6.51 -7.89
CA SER A 53 3.71 7.87 -8.24
C SER A 53 3.33 8.02 -9.72
N SER A 54 3.76 7.10 -10.59
CA SER A 54 3.32 7.00 -11.99
C SER A 54 1.86 6.56 -12.16
N GLY A 55 1.17 6.19 -11.07
CA GLY A 55 -0.22 5.73 -11.10
C GLY A 55 -0.37 4.22 -11.35
N THR A 56 0.71 3.45 -11.35
CA THR A 56 0.70 1.99 -11.47
C THR A 56 0.98 1.32 -10.14
N TRP A 57 0.41 0.13 -9.90
CA TRP A 57 0.67 -0.63 -8.68
C TRP A 57 1.03 -2.08 -8.96
N GLN A 58 1.70 -2.70 -7.99
CA GLN A 58 2.07 -4.11 -8.00
C GLN A 58 1.81 -4.72 -6.61
N ALA A 59 1.64 -6.04 -6.53
CA ALA A 59 1.54 -6.77 -5.27
C ALA A 59 2.60 -7.86 -5.20
N PHE A 60 3.16 -8.04 -4.01
CA PHE A 60 4.12 -9.08 -3.68
C PHE A 60 3.70 -9.79 -2.40
N ASP A 61 3.93 -11.09 -2.31
CA ASP A 61 3.74 -11.81 -1.05
C ASP A 61 4.88 -11.45 -0.08
N ASP A 62 4.55 -11.19 1.17
CA ASP A 62 5.56 -10.93 2.20
C ASP A 62 6.14 -12.25 2.73
N THR A 63 7.28 -12.62 2.14
CA THR A 63 8.05 -13.82 2.48
C THR A 63 9.17 -13.54 3.49
N TRP A 64 9.15 -12.40 4.18
CA TRP A 64 10.19 -12.06 5.14
C TRP A 64 10.10 -12.88 6.43
N VAL A 65 11.23 -13.47 6.82
CA VAL A 65 11.38 -14.29 8.03
C VAL A 65 12.47 -13.68 8.93
N ASP A 66 12.08 -13.35 10.16
CA ASP A 66 12.98 -12.76 11.15
C ASP A 66 14.14 -13.70 11.49
N GLY A 67 15.35 -13.14 11.59
CA GLY A 67 16.59 -13.90 11.83
C GLY A 67 17.10 -14.75 10.65
N GLN A 68 16.32 -14.92 9.58
CA GLN A 68 16.75 -15.61 8.35
C GLN A 68 17.08 -14.62 7.23
N ASP A 69 16.18 -13.66 6.99
CA ASP A 69 16.36 -12.69 5.91
C ASP A 69 17.15 -11.47 6.37
N LEU A 70 17.91 -10.88 5.44
CA LEU A 70 18.64 -9.65 5.70
C LEU A 70 17.66 -8.52 6.03
N THR A 71 17.76 -7.96 7.23
CA THR A 71 17.00 -6.75 7.61
C THR A 71 17.54 -5.51 6.89
N TYR A 72 18.85 -5.45 6.68
CA TYR A 72 19.58 -4.33 6.09
C TYR A 72 20.77 -4.85 5.28
N ASP A 73 21.05 -4.21 4.15
CA ASP A 73 22.22 -4.48 3.32
C ASP A 73 23.27 -3.36 3.50
N PRO A 74 24.44 -3.66 4.12
CA PRO A 74 25.51 -2.70 4.33
C PRO A 74 26.34 -2.38 3.08
N ALA A 75 26.18 -3.13 1.98
CA ALA A 75 26.87 -2.86 0.73
C ALA A 75 26.21 -1.74 -0.08
N LEU A 76 24.95 -1.42 0.22
CA LEU A 76 24.26 -0.30 -0.38
C LEU A 76 24.77 1.03 0.21
N PRO A 77 24.93 2.07 -0.64
CA PRO A 77 25.58 3.32 -0.24
C PRO A 77 24.88 3.97 0.97
N PRO A 78 25.64 4.65 1.86
CA PRO A 78 25.07 5.43 2.96
C PRO A 78 24.12 6.50 2.39
N PRO A 79 23.13 6.95 3.18
CA PRO A 79 21.74 7.14 2.77
C PRO A 79 21.48 7.79 1.40
N PRO A 80 20.38 7.37 0.76
CA PRO A 80 19.06 7.42 1.42
C PRO A 80 18.65 6.18 2.26
N ARG A 81 17.57 6.30 3.03
CA ARG A 81 17.12 5.28 4.00
C ARG A 81 16.70 4.00 3.28
N GLN A 82 17.27 2.86 3.68
CA GLN A 82 16.87 1.56 3.16
C GLN A 82 15.61 1.06 3.89
N PRO A 83 14.58 0.58 3.16
CA PRO A 83 13.48 -0.14 3.78
C PRO A 83 13.97 -1.43 4.45
N GLN A 84 13.31 -1.81 5.53
CA GLN A 84 13.66 -2.99 6.34
C GLN A 84 12.58 -4.06 6.23
N ARG A 85 12.89 -5.26 6.73
CA ARG A 85 11.93 -6.38 6.85
C ARG A 85 11.26 -6.72 5.51
N GLY A 86 9.94 -6.96 5.49
CA GLY A 86 9.16 -7.30 4.30
C GLY A 86 9.31 -6.30 3.16
N PHE A 87 9.16 -5.00 3.46
CA PHE A 87 9.39 -3.95 2.46
C PHE A 87 10.82 -3.96 1.94
N GLY A 88 11.81 -4.14 2.83
CA GLY A 88 13.21 -4.26 2.47
C GLY A 88 13.50 -5.41 1.51
N LYS A 89 12.92 -6.58 1.79
CA LYS A 89 13.08 -7.79 0.98
C LYS A 89 12.50 -7.59 -0.42
N VAL A 90 11.24 -7.13 -0.51
CA VAL A 90 10.61 -6.82 -1.82
C VAL A 90 11.42 -5.78 -2.58
N TRP A 91 11.81 -4.69 -1.92
CA TRP A 91 12.57 -3.61 -2.53
C TRP A 91 13.91 -4.10 -3.09
N ARG A 92 14.71 -4.85 -2.33
CA ARG A 92 16.01 -5.38 -2.79
C ARG A 92 15.87 -6.48 -3.84
N GLU A 93 15.03 -7.48 -3.59
CA GLU A 93 15.04 -8.74 -4.35
C GLU A 93 14.10 -8.73 -5.55
N GLN A 94 13.00 -7.97 -5.49
CA GLN A 94 11.97 -7.99 -6.54
C GLN A 94 11.97 -6.71 -7.38
N MET A 95 12.37 -5.58 -6.80
CA MET A 95 12.31 -4.28 -7.49
C MET A 95 13.65 -3.75 -7.98
N GLY A 96 14.77 -4.38 -7.59
CA GLY A 96 16.11 -3.95 -7.98
C GLY A 96 16.77 -2.94 -7.04
N GLY A 97 16.29 -2.82 -5.80
CA GLY A 97 16.93 -2.05 -4.74
C GLY A 97 17.10 -0.57 -5.09
N ALA A 98 18.34 -0.08 -5.03
CA ALA A 98 18.66 1.33 -5.27
C ALA A 98 18.28 1.81 -6.69
N GLN A 99 18.13 0.90 -7.65
CA GLN A 99 17.69 1.19 -9.01
C GLN A 99 16.17 1.06 -9.21
N ALA A 100 15.42 0.68 -8.17
CA ALA A 100 13.98 0.51 -8.26
C ALA A 100 13.28 1.83 -8.62
N ALA A 101 12.25 1.77 -9.46
CA ALA A 101 11.48 2.94 -9.88
C ALA A 101 10.80 3.68 -8.72
N ILE A 102 10.53 3.00 -7.59
CA ILE A 102 9.97 3.59 -6.38
C ILE A 102 10.99 4.45 -5.61
N GLY A 103 12.29 4.29 -5.90
CA GLY A 103 13.39 4.97 -5.21
C GLY A 103 13.60 4.44 -3.79
N TRP A 104 14.23 5.26 -2.95
CA TRP A 104 14.52 4.93 -1.56
C TRP A 104 13.36 5.26 -0.61
N ALA A 105 13.37 4.68 0.59
CA ALA A 105 12.42 5.06 1.62
C ALA A 105 12.72 6.49 2.13
N THR A 106 11.68 7.28 2.36
CA THR A 106 11.83 8.65 2.88
C THR A 106 11.58 8.70 4.38
N GLU A 107 10.73 7.82 4.90
CA GLU A 107 10.44 7.67 6.33
C GLU A 107 10.56 6.20 6.79
N ASN A 108 10.43 5.98 8.09
CA ASN A 108 10.33 4.62 8.62
C ASN A 108 8.98 4.00 8.28
N GLU A 109 8.96 2.67 8.16
CA GLU A 109 7.74 1.89 8.23
C GLU A 109 7.00 2.21 9.54
N ARG A 110 5.68 2.41 9.43
CA ARG A 110 4.80 2.61 10.58
C ARG A 110 3.56 1.75 10.45
N SER A 111 3.07 1.24 11.57
CA SER A 111 1.73 0.64 11.64
C SER A 111 0.67 1.73 11.49
N VAL A 112 -0.41 1.40 10.77
CA VAL A 112 -1.54 2.30 10.52
C VAL A 112 -2.85 1.53 10.75
N ASP A 113 -3.87 2.22 11.28
CA ASP A 113 -5.23 1.68 11.27
C ASP A 113 -5.72 1.61 9.83
N GLY A 114 -6.37 0.50 9.47
CA GLY A 114 -6.83 0.33 8.10
C GLY A 114 -8.06 -0.54 7.94
N TRP A 115 -8.70 -0.35 6.78
CA TRP A 115 -9.76 -1.21 6.29
C TRP A 115 -9.48 -1.63 4.86
N VAL A 116 -9.86 -2.84 4.53
CA VAL A 116 -9.75 -3.37 3.18
C VAL A 116 -11.11 -3.83 2.72
N GLN A 117 -11.52 -3.42 1.52
CA GLN A 117 -12.73 -3.90 0.88
C GLN A 117 -12.45 -4.34 -0.54
N ARG A 118 -12.86 -5.56 -0.88
CA ARG A 118 -12.79 -6.10 -2.23
C ARG A 118 -13.99 -5.64 -3.06
N PHE A 119 -13.72 -5.32 -4.32
CA PHE A 119 -14.71 -5.02 -5.34
C PHE A 119 -14.47 -5.92 -6.56
N ASN A 120 -15.43 -5.97 -7.48
CA ASN A 120 -15.31 -6.81 -8.68
C ASN A 120 -14.22 -6.35 -9.66
N GLY A 121 -13.81 -5.08 -9.61
CA GLY A 121 -12.76 -4.50 -10.46
C GLY A 121 -11.54 -4.00 -9.68
N GLY A 122 -11.36 -4.45 -8.43
CA GLY A 122 -10.17 -4.09 -7.66
C GLY A 122 -10.33 -4.15 -6.14
N LEU A 123 -9.48 -3.39 -5.46
CA LEU A 123 -9.33 -3.35 -4.02
C LEU A 123 -9.35 -1.90 -3.52
N LEU A 124 -10.09 -1.63 -2.45
CA LEU A 124 -9.95 -0.41 -1.68
C LEU A 124 -9.16 -0.73 -0.42
N VAL A 125 -8.07 -0.01 -0.20
CA VAL A 125 -7.27 -0.04 1.03
C VAL A 125 -7.35 1.35 1.66
N TRP A 126 -8.04 1.47 2.78
CA TRP A 126 -8.08 2.70 3.55
C TRP A 126 -7.03 2.68 4.64
N THR A 127 -6.33 3.79 4.83
CA THR A 127 -5.38 4.02 5.91
C THR A 127 -5.71 5.31 6.66
N ASP A 128 -5.43 5.36 7.96
CA ASP A 128 -5.54 6.59 8.76
C ASP A 128 -4.48 7.66 8.42
N ALA A 129 -3.52 7.33 7.55
CA ALA A 129 -2.55 8.24 6.97
C ALA A 129 -3.25 9.27 6.05
N PRO A 130 -3.17 10.59 6.32
CA PRO A 130 -3.83 11.60 5.49
C PRO A 130 -3.07 11.90 4.20
N LEU A 131 -3.79 12.02 3.07
CA LEU A 131 -3.28 12.55 1.79
C LEU A 131 -3.44 14.09 1.72
N GLY A 132 -3.12 14.78 2.83
CA GLY A 132 -3.38 16.21 3.03
C GLY A 132 -4.76 16.51 3.62
N GLY A 133 -4.85 17.51 4.50
CA GLY A 133 -6.09 17.86 5.21
C GLY A 133 -6.35 17.01 6.47
N ALA A 134 -7.63 16.86 6.83
CA ALA A 134 -8.08 16.02 7.95
C ALA A 134 -8.80 14.77 7.40
N GLY A 135 -8.55 13.59 7.97
CA GLY A 135 -9.14 12.31 7.56
C GLY A 135 -8.10 11.25 7.19
N GLY A 136 -8.56 10.12 6.66
CA GLY A 136 -7.69 9.07 6.11
C GLY A 136 -7.66 9.09 4.58
N THR A 137 -6.98 8.11 4.02
CA THR A 137 -6.78 7.96 2.57
C THR A 137 -7.35 6.63 2.11
N ALA A 138 -8.22 6.65 1.09
CA ALA A 138 -8.62 5.46 0.36
C ALA A 138 -7.74 5.28 -0.87
N HIS A 139 -6.89 4.25 -0.86
CA HIS A 139 -6.12 3.78 -2.00
C HIS A 139 -6.96 2.79 -2.81
N LEU A 140 -7.26 3.15 -4.05
CA LEU A 140 -8.11 2.40 -4.96
C LEU A 140 -7.21 1.71 -5.99
N LEU A 141 -6.99 0.41 -5.82
CA LEU A 141 -6.11 -0.42 -6.62
C LEU A 141 -6.97 -1.18 -7.64
N TYR A 142 -6.89 -0.80 -8.91
CA TYR A 142 -7.70 -1.38 -9.98
C TYR A 142 -7.05 -2.63 -10.57
N ASP A 143 -7.86 -3.59 -11.03
CA ASP A 143 -7.37 -4.85 -11.62
C ASP A 143 -6.60 -4.64 -12.95
N ASP A 144 -6.73 -3.45 -13.57
CA ASP A 144 -5.93 -3.05 -14.74
C ASP A 144 -4.49 -2.61 -14.40
N GLY A 145 -4.10 -2.70 -13.13
CA GLY A 145 -2.75 -2.37 -12.66
C GLY A 145 -2.53 -0.88 -12.38
N THR A 146 -3.56 -0.04 -12.50
CA THR A 146 -3.48 1.38 -12.10
C THR A 146 -4.08 1.62 -10.73
N TRP A 147 -3.72 2.71 -10.08
CA TRP A 147 -4.28 3.09 -8.78
C TRP A 147 -4.51 4.60 -8.67
N GLN A 148 -5.34 4.98 -7.71
CA GLN A 148 -5.48 6.38 -7.28
C GLN A 148 -5.72 6.44 -5.77
N ALA A 149 -5.49 7.61 -5.17
CA ALA A 149 -5.87 7.89 -3.79
C ALA A 149 -6.85 9.06 -3.72
N VAL A 150 -7.79 8.96 -2.80
CA VAL A 150 -8.74 10.02 -2.46
C VAL A 150 -8.85 10.14 -0.94
N GLY A 151 -9.10 11.36 -0.44
CA GLY A 151 -9.43 11.55 0.96
C GLY A 151 -10.74 10.84 1.31
N ALA A 152 -10.78 10.19 2.46
CA ALA A 152 -11.93 9.40 2.89
C ALA A 152 -12.05 9.37 4.42
N ASP A 153 -13.29 9.44 4.90
CA ASP A 153 -13.60 9.25 6.31
C ASP A 153 -13.36 7.81 6.75
N ARG A 154 -13.16 7.62 8.06
CA ARG A 154 -13.05 6.30 8.68
C ARG A 154 -14.39 5.54 8.52
N PRO A 155 -14.38 4.25 8.14
CA PRO A 155 -15.55 3.36 8.05
C PRO A 155 -16.39 3.21 9.31
#